data_AF-A0A0M7AD74-F1
#
_entry.id   AF-A0A0M7AD74-F1
#
_cell.length_a   1.000
_cell.length_b   1.000
_cell.length_c   1.000
_cell.angle_alpha   90.00
_cell.angle_beta   90.00
_cell.angle_gamma   90.00
#
_symmetry.space_group_name_H-M   'P 1'
#
loop_
_entity.id
_entity.type
_entity.pdbx_description
1 polymer ?
#
loop_
_entity_poly.entity_id
_entity_poly.type
_entity_poly.pdbx_seq_one_letter_code
_entity_poly.pdbx_strand_id
1 'polypeptide(L)' 'MKFQNTVMPLIMLTALFGMIVMMFDVPVGMSPKRFGAYVFGAILVIVVLNLAMVLFDNARHKK' A
#
# COMPACT_ATOMS: atom_id res chain seq x y z
N MET A 1 -4.31 11.33 15.71
CA MET A 1 -4.50 11.47 14.25
C MET A 1 -5.06 10.16 13.73
N LYS A 2 -6.21 10.16 13.05
CA LYS A 2 -6.88 8.92 12.60
C LYS A 2 -5.94 8.14 11.67
N PHE A 3 -5.58 6.92 12.04
CA PHE A 3 -4.66 6.04 11.29
C PHE A 3 -5.02 5.96 9.79
N GLN A 4 -6.33 6.00 9.49
CA GLN A 4 -6.89 6.09 8.13
C GLN A 4 -6.35 7.26 7.30
N ASN A 5 -6.12 8.43 7.91
CA ASN A 5 -5.61 9.63 7.23
C ASN A 5 -4.12 9.50 6.88
N THR A 6 -3.39 8.57 7.49
CA THR A 6 -1.96 8.35 7.23
C THR A 6 -1.73 7.17 6.28
N VAL A 7 -2.58 6.14 6.34
CA VAL A 7 -2.49 4.95 5.48
C VAL A 7 -2.79 5.27 4.02
N MET A 8 -3.81 6.09 3.76
CA MET A 8 -4.23 6.39 2.39
C MET A 8 -3.17 7.17 1.59
N PRO A 9 -2.55 8.23 2.13
CA PRO A 9 -1.40 8.88 1.49
C PRO A 9 -0.20 7.94 1.28
N LEU A 10 0.04 7.01 2.22
CA LEU A 10 1.14 6.05 2.12
C LEU A 10 0.95 5.08 0.95
N ILE A 11 -0.27 4.55 0.78
CA ILE A 11 -0.62 3.72 -0.37
C ILE A 11 -0.45 4.50 -1.67
N MET A 12 -0.95 5.74 -1.72
CA MET A 12 -0.84 6.59 -2.90
C MET A 12 0.62 6.88 -3.26
N LEU A 13 1.47 7.22 -2.29
CA LEU A 13 2.90 7.46 -2.50
C LEU A 13 3.60 6.22 -3.03
N THR A 14 3.30 5.05 -2.47
CA THR A 14 3.88 3.78 -2.89
C THR A 14 3.48 3.43 -4.33
N ALA A 15 2.21 3.69 -4.69
CA ALA A 15 1.70 3.50 -6.05
C ALA A 15 2.32 4.51 -7.04
N LEU A 16 2.44 5.78 -6.65
CA LEU A 16 3.10 6.82 -7.46
C LEU A 16 4.55 6.49 -7.75
N PHE A 17 5.29 6.08 -6.72
CA PHE A 17 6.68 5.64 -6.88
C PHE A 17 6.78 4.43 -7.82
N GLY A 18 5.90 3.44 -7.64
CA GLY A 18 5.83 2.28 -8.51
C GLY A 18 5.56 2.63 -9.97
N MET A 19 4.65 3.56 -10.23
CA MET A 19 4.33 4.04 -11.58
C MET A 19 5.51 4.77 -12.22
N ILE A 20 6.22 5.63 -11.48
CA ILE A 20 7.38 6.36 -12.00
C ILE A 20 8.49 5.37 -12.41
N VAL A 21 8.80 4.39 -11.56
CA VAL A 21 9.82 3.38 -11.85
C VAL A 21 9.48 2.57 -13.12
N MET A 22 8.21 2.20 -13.28
CA MET A 22 7.77 1.48 -14.48
C MET A 22 7.70 2.38 -15.73
N MET A 23 7.29 3.64 -15.58
CA MET A 23 7.13 4.58 -16.70
C MET A 23 8.46 5.02 -17.31
N PHE A 24 9.49 5.20 -16.48
CA PHE A 24 10.82 5.59 -16.94
C PHE A 24 11.77 4.41 -17.17
N ASP A 25 11.23 3.17 -17.14
CA ASP A 25 11.97 1.90 -17.20
C ASP A 25 13.27 1.95 -16.40
N VAL A 26 13.17 2.49 -15.18
CA VAL A 26 14.33 2.74 -14.33
C VAL A 26 15.00 1.38 -14.09
N PRO A 27 16.30 1.22 -14.38
CA PRO A 27 16.98 -0.07 -14.28
C PRO A 27 17.16 -0.45 -12.81
N VAL A 28 16.09 -0.98 -12.20
CA VAL A 28 16.03 -1.48 -10.83
C VAL A 28 16.57 -2.91 -10.70
N GLY A 29 17.25 -3.40 -11.75
CA GLY A 29 17.80 -4.76 -11.80
C GLY A 29 16.74 -5.86 -11.86
N MET A 30 15.48 -5.51 -12.10
CA MET A 30 14.35 -6.43 -12.04
C MET A 30 13.36 -6.13 -13.17
N SER A 31 12.78 -7.17 -13.77
CA SER A 31 11.77 -7.01 -14.83
C SER A 31 10.58 -6.18 -14.33
N PRO A 32 10.03 -5.25 -15.14
CA PRO A 32 8.90 -4.39 -14.75
C PRO A 32 7.70 -5.17 -14.19
N LYS A 33 7.43 -6.35 -14.76
CA LYS A 33 6.35 -7.25 -14.32
C LYS A 33 6.51 -7.73 -12.88
N ARG A 34 7.75 -8.06 -12.47
CA ARG A 34 8.05 -8.48 -11.09
C ARG A 34 8.02 -7.30 -10.14
N PHE A 35 8.60 -6.17 -10.55
CA PHE A 35 8.58 -4.95 -9.75
C PHE A 35 7.14 -4.49 -9.45
N GLY A 36 6.26 -4.48 -10.46
CA GLY A 36 4.85 -4.18 -10.27
C GLY A 36 4.14 -5.16 -9.33
N ALA A 37 4.48 -6.44 -9.38
CA ALA A 37 3.95 -7.43 -8.44
C ALA A 37 4.39 -7.16 -6.99
N TYR A 38 5.63 -6.74 -6.76
CA TYR A 38 6.11 -6.36 -5.43
C TYR A 38 5.42 -5.09 -4.90
N VAL A 39 5.29 -4.06 -5.73
CA VAL A 39 4.59 -2.82 -5.35
C VAL A 39 3.12 -3.11 -5.05
N PHE A 40 2.45 -3.88 -5.90
CA PHE A 40 1.06 -4.27 -5.69
C PHE A 40 0.89 -5.11 -4.42
N GLY A 41 1.79 -6.08 -4.19
CA GLY A 41 1.81 -6.88 -2.97
C GLY A 41 1.99 -6.02 -1.71
N ALA A 42 2.89 -5.04 -1.73
CA ALA A 42 3.10 -4.12 -0.62
C ALA A 42 1.85 -3.30 -0.30
N ILE A 43 1.16 -2.77 -1.33
CA ILE A 43 -0.11 -2.05 -1.16
C ILE A 43 -1.18 -2.96 -0.55
N LEU A 44 -1.28 -4.20 -1.04
CA LEU A 44 -2.29 -5.15 -0.59
C LEU A 44 -2.12 -5.51 0.89
N VAL A 45 -0.88 -5.70 1.35
CA VAL A 45 -0.59 -5.91 2.79
C VAL A 45 -1.03 -4.71 3.63
N ILE A 46 -0.73 -3.49 3.19
CA ILE A 46 -1.13 -2.27 3.91
C ILE A 46 -2.65 -2.15 3.99
N VAL A 47 -3.36 -2.46 2.90
CA VAL A 47 -4.83 -2.45 2.85
C VAL A 47 -5.42 -3.48 3.83
N VAL A 48 -4.90 -4.71 3.84
CA VAL A 48 -5.36 -5.77 4.75
C VAL A 48 -5.15 -5.39 6.21
N LEU A 49 -3.97 -4.84 6.55
CA LEU A 49 -3.68 -4.38 7.91
C LEU A 49 -4.60 -3.24 8.34
N ASN A 50 -4.86 -2.28 7.45
CA ASN A 50 -5.78 -1.18 7.73
C ASN A 50 -7.22 -1.69 7.94
N LEU A 51 -7.67 -2.64 7.12
CA LEU A 51 -9.00 -3.23 7.25
C LEU A 51 -9.13 -4.00 8.57
N ALA A 52 -8.11 -4.77 8.94
CA ALA A 52 -8.05 -5.48 10.21
C ALA A 52 -8.12 -4.50 11.40
N MET A 53 -7.35 -3.42 11.38
CA MET A 53 -7.42 -2.38 12.42
C MET A 53 -8.82 -1.80 12.56
N VAL A 54 -9.47 -1.45 11.44
CA VAL A 54 -10.85 -0.91 11.47
C VAL A 54 -11.85 -1.94 12.02
N LEU A 55 -11.71 -3.21 11.65
CA LEU A 55 -12.56 -4.30 12.16
C LEU A 55 -12.37 -4.50 13.68
N PHE A 56 -11.12 -4.49 14.16
CA PHE A 56 -10.83 -4.60 15.60
C PHE A 56 -11.34 -3.39 16.39
N ASP A 57 -11.19 -2.17 15.86
CA ASP A 57 -11.66 -0.94 16.51
C ASP A 57 -13.20 -0.94 16.62
N ASN A 58 -13.90 -1.35 15.55
CA ASN A 58 -15.35 -1.53 15.56
C ASN A 58 -15.81 -2.62 16.53
N ALA A 59 -15.05 -3.71 16.66
CA ALA A 59 -15.36 -4.78 17.62
C ALA A 59 -15.16 -4.32 19.08
N ARG A 60 -14.16 -3.46 19.33
CA ARG A 60 -13.88 -2.90 20.66
C ARG A 60 -14.90 -1.84 21.09
N HIS A 61 -15.36 -1.00 20.17
CA HIS A 61 -16.33 0.06 20.46
C HIS A 61 -17.77 -0.43 20.65
N LYS A 62 -18.05 -1.71 20.38
CA LYS A 62 -19.37 -2.33 20.58
C LYS A 62 -19.55 -2.96 21.97
N LYS A 63 -18.55 -2.85 22.84
CA LYS A 63 -18.56 -3.28 24.25
C LYS A 63 -18.60 -2.07 25.16
#